data_AF-A0A0F9D9N4-F1
#
_entry.id   AF-A0A0F9D9N4-F1
#
_cell.length_a   1.000
_cell.length_b   1.000
_cell.length_c   1.000
_cell.angle_alpha   90.00
_cell.angle_beta   90.00
_cell.angle_gamma   90.00
#
_symmetry.space_group_name_H-M   'P 1'
#
loop_
_entity.id
_entity.type
_entity.pdbx_description
1 polymer ?
#
loop_
_entity_poly.entity_id
_entity_poly.type
_entity_poly.pdbx_seq_one_letter_code
_entity_poly.pdbx_strand_id
1 'polypeptide(L)'
;MKKKKTITLKDTRLRKVRTELRSLLILAKEGRISELYDQIEAIGQDRSLDLKTKIRRKNRVRQIISSLEFAFNHSTLRCCLCGGVDLDLTYNPGDDLWYCEKCYTFNQSYYKQHPNEADWKKLYP
;
A
#
# COMPACT_ATOMS: atom_id res chain seq x y z
N MET A 1 -17.56 13.88 4.29
CA MET A 1 -16.16 13.70 4.71
C MET A 1 -16.03 12.42 5.52
N LYS A 2 -15.10 11.52 5.14
CA LYS A 2 -14.75 10.38 6.00
C LYS A 2 -14.15 10.94 7.31
N LYS A 3 -14.51 10.37 8.45
CA LYS A 3 -14.00 10.78 9.78
C LYS A 3 -12.82 9.89 10.16
N LYS A 4 -11.93 10.38 11.04
CA LYS A 4 -10.92 9.55 11.71
C LYS A 4 -11.61 8.32 12.30
N LYS A 5 -11.07 7.12 12.02
CA LYS A 5 -11.60 5.86 12.53
C LYS A 5 -10.46 4.95 12.95
N THR A 6 -10.53 4.41 14.15
CA THR A 6 -9.56 3.42 14.63
C THR A 6 -10.23 2.06 14.70
N ILE A 7 -9.57 1.03 14.13
CA ILE A 7 -10.01 -0.36 14.23
C ILE A 7 -9.23 -1.00 15.37
N THR A 8 -9.91 -1.17 16.51
CA THR A 8 -9.36 -1.78 17.72
C THR A 8 -10.03 -3.13 17.97
N LEU A 9 -9.21 -4.16 18.19
CA LEU A 9 -9.68 -5.45 18.70
C LEU A 9 -9.20 -5.57 20.14
N LYS A 10 -10.09 -5.83 21.10
CA LYS A 10 -9.69 -6.02 22.50
C LYS A 10 -9.25 -7.46 22.79
N ASP A 11 -9.89 -8.41 22.13
CA ASP A 11 -9.62 -9.84 22.30
C ASP A 11 -8.28 -10.25 21.64
N THR A 12 -7.40 -10.88 22.41
CA THR A 12 -6.06 -11.28 21.97
C THR A 12 -6.08 -12.38 20.91
N ARG A 13 -7.07 -13.30 20.95
CA ARG A 13 -7.23 -14.35 19.94
C ARG A 13 -7.67 -13.74 18.61
N LEU A 14 -8.62 -12.79 18.64
CA LEU A 14 -9.05 -12.07 17.44
C LEU A 14 -7.93 -11.20 16.85
N ARG A 15 -7.07 -10.60 17.68
CA ARG A 15 -5.86 -9.92 17.20
C ARG A 15 -4.94 -10.87 16.44
N LYS A 16 -4.69 -12.06 16.99
CA LYS A 16 -3.88 -13.08 16.32
C LYS A 16 -4.47 -13.47 14.97
N VAL A 17 -5.77 -13.78 14.92
CA VAL A 17 -6.48 -14.11 13.67
C VAL A 17 -6.35 -12.97 12.65
N ARG A 18 -6.55 -11.72 13.05
CA ARG A 18 -6.36 -10.55 12.18
C ARG A 18 -4.95 -10.49 11.62
N THR A 19 -3.92 -10.65 12.47
CA THR A 19 -2.52 -10.60 12.04
C THR A 19 -2.23 -11.67 11.00
N GLU A 20 -2.66 -12.92 11.25
CA GLU A 20 -2.47 -14.02 10.29
C GLU A 20 -3.18 -13.75 8.96
N LEU A 21 -4.44 -13.29 9.00
CA LEU A 21 -5.18 -12.93 7.78
C LEU A 21 -4.51 -11.81 7.00
N ARG A 22 -3.98 -10.79 7.68
CA ARG A 22 -3.22 -9.72 7.04
C ARG A 22 -1.95 -10.27 6.39
N SER A 23 -1.19 -11.10 7.10
CA SER A 23 0.02 -11.75 6.56
C SER A 23 -0.28 -12.57 5.31
N LEU A 24 -1.36 -13.36 5.31
CA LEU A 24 -1.78 -14.14 4.13
C LEU A 24 -2.09 -13.24 2.93
N LEU A 25 -2.80 -12.13 3.14
CA LEU A 25 -3.12 -11.19 2.06
C LEU A 25 -1.88 -10.45 1.54
N ILE A 26 -0.93 -10.13 2.42
CA ILE A 26 0.38 -9.56 2.04
C ILE A 26 1.13 -10.55 1.14
N LEU A 27 1.26 -11.81 1.59
CA LEU A 27 1.93 -12.87 0.82
C LEU A 27 1.26 -13.11 -0.53
N ALA A 28 -0.07 -13.14 -0.57
CA ALA A 28 -0.82 -13.29 -1.83
C ALA A 28 -0.55 -12.12 -2.80
N LYS A 29 -0.49 -10.88 -2.28
CA LYS A 29 -0.11 -9.70 -3.07
C LYS A 29 1.31 -9.81 -3.61
N GLU A 30 2.25 -10.26 -2.78
CA GLU A 30 3.65 -10.43 -3.18
C GLU A 30 3.82 -11.49 -4.26
N GLY A 31 3.16 -12.64 -4.11
CA GLY A 31 3.10 -13.68 -5.15
C GLY A 31 2.54 -13.14 -6.46
N ARG A 32 1.43 -12.39 -6.40
CA ARG A 32 0.83 -11.80 -7.59
C ARG A 32 1.74 -10.78 -8.27
N ILE A 33 2.48 -9.97 -7.51
CA ILE A 33 3.44 -9.04 -8.08
C ILE A 33 4.60 -9.77 -8.75
N SER A 34 5.10 -10.86 -8.15
CA SER A 34 6.15 -11.68 -8.77
C SER A 34 5.70 -12.20 -10.14
N GLU A 35 4.51 -12.79 -10.23
CA GLU A 35 3.96 -13.29 -11.50
C GLU A 35 3.85 -12.20 -12.58
N LEU A 36 3.55 -10.96 -12.17
CA LEU A 36 3.46 -9.82 -13.10
C LEU A 36 4.86 -9.38 -13.58
N TYR A 37 5.88 -9.46 -12.72
CA TYR A 37 7.26 -9.23 -13.15
C TYR A 37 7.76 -10.31 -14.11
N ASP A 38 7.44 -11.58 -13.85
CA ASP A 38 7.76 -12.69 -14.75
C ASP A 38 7.12 -12.47 -16.13
N GLN A 39 5.88 -11.96 -16.17
CA GLN A 39 5.23 -11.57 -17.43
C GLN A 39 5.96 -10.44 -18.15
N ILE A 40 6.46 -9.42 -17.43
CA ILE A 40 7.26 -8.34 -18.01
C ILE A 40 8.54 -8.91 -18.63
N GLU A 41 9.20 -9.83 -17.94
CA GLU A 41 10.41 -10.49 -18.44
C GLU A 41 10.11 -11.30 -19.70
N ALA A 42 9.07 -12.13 -19.69
CA ALA A 42 8.64 -12.93 -20.84
C ALA A 42 8.34 -12.06 -22.07
N ILE A 43 7.65 -10.92 -21.90
CA ILE A 43 7.43 -9.94 -23.00
C ILE A 43 8.76 -9.38 -23.53
N GLY A 44 9.75 -9.20 -22.65
CA GLY A 44 11.09 -8.77 -23.05
C GLY A 44 11.79 -9.79 -23.94
N GLN A 45 11.72 -11.06 -23.58
CA GLN A 45 12.39 -12.17 -24.25
C GLN A 45 11.70 -12.62 -25.56
N ASP A 46 10.40 -12.34 -25.72
CA ASP A 46 9.63 -12.74 -26.92
C ASP A 46 10.17 -12.06 -28.20
N ARG A 47 10.81 -12.84 -29.08
CA ARG A 47 11.40 -12.35 -30.33
C ARG A 47 10.37 -12.07 -31.43
N SER A 48 9.14 -12.55 -31.29
CA SER A 48 8.08 -12.36 -32.29
C SER A 48 7.45 -10.97 -32.23
N LEU A 49 7.64 -10.24 -31.13
CA LEU A 49 7.03 -8.94 -30.92
C LEU A 49 7.98 -7.81 -31.34
N ASP A 50 7.42 -6.84 -32.07
CA ASP A 50 8.09 -5.56 -32.31
C ASP A 50 8.23 -4.75 -31.00
N LEU A 51 9.18 -3.80 -31.00
CA LEU A 51 9.49 -2.98 -29.83
C LEU A 51 8.27 -2.21 -29.29
N LYS A 52 7.45 -1.64 -30.19
CA LYS A 52 6.28 -0.84 -29.81
C LYS A 52 5.24 -1.72 -29.12
N THR A 53 5.02 -2.93 -29.61
CA THR A 53 4.12 -3.91 -28.98
C THR A 53 4.64 -4.35 -27.61
N LYS A 54 5.95 -4.59 -27.46
CA LYS A 54 6.56 -4.91 -26.15
C LYS A 54 6.33 -3.80 -25.13
N ILE A 55 6.61 -2.55 -25.50
CA ILE A 55 6.42 -1.38 -24.62
C ILE A 55 4.97 -1.30 -24.17
N ARG A 56 4.02 -1.38 -25.12
CA ARG A 56 2.58 -1.30 -24.81
C ARG A 56 2.14 -2.42 -23.85
N ARG A 57 2.57 -3.66 -24.07
CA ARG A 57 2.22 -4.80 -23.21
C ARG A 57 2.84 -4.65 -21.81
N LYS A 58 4.13 -4.31 -21.71
CA LYS A 58 4.81 -4.04 -20.43
C LYS A 58 4.12 -2.94 -19.64
N ASN A 59 3.71 -1.85 -20.30
CA ASN A 59 3.02 -0.75 -19.63
C ASN A 59 1.66 -1.16 -19.05
N ARG A 60 0.91 -2.04 -19.71
CA ARG A 60 -0.33 -2.60 -19.15
C ARG A 60 -0.05 -3.40 -17.87
N VAL A 61 0.99 -4.23 -17.87
CA VAL A 61 1.37 -5.01 -16.69
C VAL A 61 1.81 -4.09 -15.55
N ARG A 62 2.61 -3.05 -15.84
CA ARG A 62 3.01 -2.04 -14.86
C ARG A 62 1.82 -1.30 -14.25
N GLN A 63 0.81 -0.95 -15.05
CA GLN A 63 -0.43 -0.34 -14.52
C GLN A 63 -1.15 -1.25 -13.52
N ILE A 64 -1.17 -2.57 -13.77
CA ILE A 64 -1.74 -3.54 -12.83
C ILE A 64 -0.92 -3.58 -11.53
N ILE A 65 0.42 -3.61 -11.63
CA ILE A 65 1.31 -3.56 -10.46
C ILE A 65 1.02 -2.29 -9.63
N SER A 66 1.04 -1.11 -10.27
CA SER A 66 0.77 0.16 -9.58
C SER A 66 -0.62 0.19 -8.93
N SER A 67 -1.64 -0.37 -9.58
CA SER A 67 -2.98 -0.46 -9.01
C SER A 67 -3.02 -1.36 -7.76
N LEU A 68 -2.33 -2.50 -7.78
CA LEU A 68 -2.22 -3.41 -6.63
C LEU A 68 -1.46 -2.74 -5.47
N GLU A 69 -0.36 -2.06 -5.75
CA GLU A 69 0.41 -1.34 -4.74
C GLU A 69 -0.39 -0.19 -4.12
N PHE A 70 -1.11 0.56 -4.95
CA PHE A 70 -2.01 1.61 -4.48
C PHE A 70 -3.08 1.04 -3.54
N ALA A 71 -3.81 0.00 -3.97
CA ALA A 71 -4.85 -0.63 -3.17
C ALA A 71 -4.28 -1.18 -1.84
N PHE A 72 -3.11 -1.79 -1.91
CA PHE A 72 -2.41 -2.33 -0.74
C PHE A 72 -2.02 -1.23 0.26
N ASN A 73 -1.43 -0.13 -0.21
CA ASN A 73 -0.98 0.97 0.65
C ASN A 73 -2.16 1.75 1.30
N HIS A 74 -3.33 1.74 0.66
CA HIS A 74 -4.56 2.36 1.19
C HIS A 74 -5.45 1.38 1.97
N SER A 75 -5.00 0.14 2.17
CA SER A 75 -5.75 -0.89 2.89
C SER A 75 -5.48 -0.89 4.40
N THR A 76 -6.30 -1.64 5.14
CA THR A 76 -6.12 -1.88 6.58
C THR A 76 -5.11 -2.99 6.89
N LEU A 77 -4.25 -3.38 5.94
CA LEU A 77 -3.35 -4.53 6.09
C LEU A 77 -2.09 -4.20 6.89
N ARG A 78 -1.59 -2.97 6.82
CA ARG A 78 -0.42 -2.52 7.57
C ARG A 78 -0.44 -1.02 7.78
N CYS A 79 0.37 -0.54 8.72
CA CYS A 79 0.68 0.88 8.81
C CYS A 79 1.40 1.33 7.53
N CYS A 80 0.89 2.37 6.86
CA CYS A 80 1.51 2.89 5.63
C CYS A 80 2.89 3.52 5.86
N LEU A 81 3.23 3.88 7.11
CA LEU A 81 4.50 4.52 7.45
C LEU A 81 5.55 3.50 7.96
N CYS A 82 5.24 2.72 9.00
CA CYS A 82 6.20 1.79 9.61
C CYS A 82 6.05 0.34 9.15
N GLY A 83 5.03 0.00 8.36
CA GLY A 83 4.78 -1.36 7.89
C GLY A 83 4.23 -2.34 8.93
N GLY A 84 4.01 -1.92 10.18
CA GLY A 84 3.48 -2.80 11.25
C GLY A 84 2.13 -3.43 10.89
N VAL A 85 2.05 -4.75 11.00
CA VAL A 85 0.91 -5.59 10.54
C VAL A 85 0.00 -6.02 11.70
N ASP A 86 0.57 -6.22 12.88
CA ASP A 86 -0.10 -6.67 14.10
C ASP A 86 -0.81 -5.53 14.85
N LEU A 87 -0.53 -4.29 14.47
CA LEU A 87 -1.00 -3.09 15.13
C LEU A 87 -2.47 -2.75 14.81
N ASP A 88 -3.12 -2.07 15.76
CA ASP A 88 -4.37 -1.37 15.50
C ASP A 88 -4.09 -0.16 14.60
N LEU A 89 -4.97 0.03 13.62
CA LEU A 89 -4.80 1.07 12.61
C LEU A 89 -5.87 2.14 12.72
N THR A 90 -5.43 3.38 12.53
CA THR A 90 -6.21 4.60 12.51
C THR A 90 -6.20 5.16 11.09
N TYR A 91 -7.40 5.30 10.54
CA TYR A 91 -7.63 5.95 9.26
C TYR A 91 -7.47 7.46 9.39
N ASN A 92 -6.65 8.03 8.50
CA ASN A 92 -6.47 9.46 8.33
C ASN A 92 -7.26 9.93 7.10
N PRO A 93 -8.31 10.74 7.27
CA PRO A 93 -9.10 11.25 6.14
C PRO A 93 -8.36 12.29 5.29
N GLY A 94 -7.25 12.86 5.78
CA GLY A 94 -6.49 13.86 5.04
C GLY A 94 -5.77 13.28 3.82
N ASP A 95 -5.33 12.02 3.90
CA ASP A 95 -4.58 11.34 2.85
C ASP A 95 -5.17 9.98 2.44
N ASP A 96 -6.32 9.58 2.99
CA ASP A 96 -6.98 8.30 2.75
C ASP A 96 -6.13 7.06 3.13
N LEU A 97 -5.21 7.21 4.11
CA LEU A 97 -4.28 6.14 4.53
C LEU A 97 -4.53 5.63 5.95
N TRP A 98 -3.95 4.47 6.25
CA TRP A 98 -4.03 3.80 7.55
C TRP A 98 -2.69 3.80 8.27
N TYR A 99 -2.69 4.30 9.51
CA TYR A 99 -1.51 4.46 10.36
C TYR A 99 -1.66 3.67 11.64
N CYS A 100 -0.58 3.13 12.22
CA CYS A 100 -0.62 2.80 13.64
C CYS A 100 -0.70 4.10 14.46
N GLU A 101 -1.16 4.01 15.71
CA GLU A 101 -1.36 5.20 16.55
C GLU A 101 -0.10 6.07 16.70
N LYS A 102 1.07 5.44 16.88
CA LYS A 102 2.36 6.15 16.98
C LYS A 102 2.65 6.96 15.72
N CYS A 103 2.53 6.32 14.54
CA CYS A 103 2.78 6.98 13.26
C CYS A 103 1.71 8.04 12.94
N TYR A 104 0.45 7.82 13.33
CA TYR A 104 -0.60 8.82 13.17
C TYR A 104 -0.27 10.08 13.97
N THR A 105 0.07 9.92 15.25
CA THR A 105 0.42 11.05 16.12
C THR A 105 1.67 11.79 15.62
N PHE A 106 2.71 11.06 15.21
CA PHE A 106 3.89 11.64 14.59
C PHE A 106 3.52 12.49 13.36
N ASN A 107 2.74 11.92 12.44
CA ASN A 107 2.32 12.60 11.21
C ASN A 107 1.50 13.87 11.52
N GLN A 108 0.56 13.79 12.46
CA GLN A 108 -0.25 14.95 12.87
C GLN A 108 0.57 16.04 13.56
N SER A 109 1.54 15.67 14.40
CA SER A 109 2.43 16.63 15.06
C SER A 109 3.32 17.37 14.06
N TYR A 110 3.81 16.68 13.03
CA TYR A 110 4.60 17.28 11.96
C TYR A 110 3.84 18.41 11.27
N TYR A 111 2.64 18.13 10.73
CA TYR A 111 1.86 19.14 10.00
C TYR A 111 1.32 20.28 10.88
N LYS A 112 1.14 20.04 12.19
CA LYS A 112 0.84 21.14 13.13
C LYS A 112 2.00 22.13 13.27
N GLN A 113 3.23 21.64 13.21
CA GLN A 113 4.44 22.45 13.29
C GLN A 113 4.82 23.08 11.94
N HIS A 114 4.38 22.47 10.83
CA HIS A 114 4.72 22.86 9.46
C HIS A 114 3.45 23.11 8.62
N PRO A 115 2.57 24.04 9.03
CA PRO A 115 1.26 24.22 8.38
C PRO A 115 1.34 24.73 6.94
N ASN A 116 2.48 25.33 6.56
CA ASN A 116 2.72 25.93 5.25
C ASN A 116 3.53 25.02 4.31
N GLU A 117 4.04 23.88 4.81
CA GLU A 117 4.73 22.96 3.93
C GLU A 117 3.74 22.28 2.99
N ALA A 118 4.08 22.28 1.71
CA ALA A 118 3.39 21.42 0.77
C ALA A 118 3.53 19.98 1.26
N ASP A 119 2.40 19.27 1.31
CA ASP A 119 2.41 17.85 1.66
C ASP A 119 3.51 17.14 0.87
N TRP A 120 4.54 16.63 1.55
CA TRP A 120 5.73 16.05 0.91
C TRP A 120 5.37 14.94 -0.08
N LYS A 121 4.19 14.33 0.10
CA LYS A 121 3.60 13.33 -0.79
C LYS A 121 3.15 13.91 -2.14
N LYS A 122 2.85 15.21 -2.22
CA LYS A 122 2.63 15.93 -3.48
C LYS A 122 3.92 16.28 -4.20
N LEU A 123 5.03 16.34 -3.47
CA LEU A 123 6.36 16.65 -4.01
C LEU A 123 7.03 15.40 -4.59
N TYR A 124 6.69 14.22 -4.08
CA TYR A 124 7.23 12.93 -4.52
C TYR A 124 6.10 11.92 -4.78
N PRO A 125 5.36 12.08 -5.89
CA PRO A 125 4.26 11.19 -6.28
C PRO A 125 4.72 9.77 -6.67
#